data_AF-A0A482Z0F0-F1
#
_entry.id   AF-A0A482Z0F0-F1
#
_cell.length_a   1.000
_cell.length_b   1.000
_cell.length_c   1.000
_cell.angle_alpha   90.00
_cell.angle_beta   90.00
_cell.angle_gamma   90.00
#
_symmetry.space_group_name_H-M   'P 1'
#
loop_
_entity.id
_entity.type
_entity.pdbx_description
1 polymer ?
#
loop_
_entity_poly.entity_id
_entity_poly.type
_entity_poly.pdbx_seq_one_letter_code
_entity_poly.pdbx_strand_id
1 'polypeptide(L)'
;MVEPQTLNDFIFDHCNKSMENAILAERYPLWKRACPELNDVNFIRLGILRCISTVDSGRHFLQTAEEIHNESYPLSTYFKSLKSPRRNRSDPYG
;
A
#
# COMPACT_ATOMS: atom_id res chain seq x y z
N MET A 1 31.45 6.28 -0.18
CA MET A 1 30.59 6.75 -1.28
C MET A 1 29.19 6.28 -0.93
N VAL A 2 28.22 7.20 -0.79
CA VAL A 2 26.84 6.83 -0.50
C VAL A 2 26.20 6.47 -1.83
N GLU A 3 25.80 5.22 -2.00
CA GLU A 3 24.98 4.80 -3.14
C GLU A 3 23.73 5.69 -3.20
N PRO A 4 23.37 6.25 -4.36
CA PRO A 4 22.15 7.04 -4.47
C PRO A 4 20.96 6.15 -4.08
N GLN A 5 20.25 6.52 -3.02
CA GLN A 5 19.02 5.82 -2.63
C GLN A 5 18.08 5.78 -3.83
N THR A 6 17.56 4.60 -4.15
CA THR A 6 16.55 4.51 -5.19
C THR A 6 15.28 5.20 -4.70
N LEU A 7 14.45 5.69 -5.63
CA LEU A 7 13.16 6.30 -5.28
C LEU A 7 12.30 5.35 -4.43
N ASN A 8 12.39 4.04 -4.68
CA ASN A 8 11.67 3.03 -3.90
C ASN A 8 12.16 2.97 -2.45
N ASP A 9 13.48 2.99 -2.23
CA ASP A 9 14.06 2.97 -0.89
C ASP A 9 13.66 4.22 -0.11
N PHE A 10 13.70 5.38 -0.76
CA PHE A 10 13.25 6.64 -0.17
C PHE A 10 11.77 6.58 0.25
N ILE A 11 10.89 6.09 -0.64
CA ILE A 11 9.46 5.96 -0.33
C ILE A 11 9.25 4.97 0.81
N PHE A 12 9.97 3.85 0.82
CA PHE A 12 9.89 2.84 1.88
C PHE A 12 10.26 3.42 3.24
N ASP A 13 11.43 4.07 3.34
CA ASP A 13 11.91 4.71 4.56
C ASP A 13 10.93 5.78 5.04
N HIS A 14 10.42 6.59 4.12
CA HIS A 14 9.45 7.64 4.45
C HIS A 14 8.14 7.06 5.00
N CYS A 15 7.63 5.97 4.41
CA CYS A 15 6.42 5.29 4.89
C CYS A 15 6.62 4.70 6.29
N ASN A 16 7.75 4.04 6.55
CA ASN A 16 8.09 3.49 7.87
C ASN A 16 8.13 4.60 8.93
N LYS A 17 8.91 5.65 8.67
CA LYS A 17 9.09 6.75 9.62
C LYS A 17 7.79 7.50 9.91
N SER A 18 6.96 7.69 8.89
CA SER A 18 5.63 8.30 9.05
C SER A 18 4.71 7.43 9.91
N MET A 19 4.75 6.11 9.74
CA MET A 19 3.97 5.16 10.53
C MET A 19 4.42 5.14 11.99
N GLU A 20 5.73 5.08 12.24
CA GLU A 20 6.31 5.15 13.58
C GLU A 20 5.90 6.43 14.30
N ASN A 21 6.03 7.59 13.64
CA ASN A 21 5.60 8.88 14.20
C ASN A 21 4.11 8.90 14.53
N ALA A 22 3.26 8.29 13.70
CA ALA A 22 1.82 8.22 13.95
C ALA A 22 1.51 7.33 15.17
N ILE A 23 2.21 6.20 15.32
CA ILE A 23 2.08 5.30 16.47
C ILE A 23 2.55 5.98 17.75
N LEU A 24 3.71 6.63 17.74
CA LEU A 24 4.28 7.36 18.87
C LEU A 24 3.39 8.52 19.33
N ALA A 25 2.69 9.17 18.41
CA ALA A 25 1.72 10.22 18.72
C ALA A 25 0.36 9.70 19.20
N GLU A 26 0.25 8.40 19.50
CA GLU A 26 -0.98 7.69 19.90
C GLU A 26 -2.17 8.00 18.97
N ARG A 27 -1.89 8.27 17.69
CA ARG A 27 -2.94 8.49 16.70
C ARG A 27 -3.53 7.14 16.34
N TYR A 28 -4.42 6.64 17.21
CA TYR A 28 -5.13 5.40 16.99
C TYR A 28 -5.90 5.48 15.67
N PRO A 29 -5.55 4.65 14.70
CA PRO A 29 -6.03 4.92 13.38
C PRO A 29 -7.41 4.32 13.13
N LEU A 30 -8.38 5.17 12.82
CA LEU A 30 -9.62 4.77 12.13
C LEU A 30 -9.35 4.11 10.75
N TRP A 31 -8.10 4.15 10.30
CA TRP A 31 -7.60 3.52 9.09
C TRP A 31 -6.87 2.19 9.34
N LYS A 32 -6.77 1.70 10.59
CA LYS A 32 -6.18 0.39 10.88
C LYS A 32 -6.91 -0.68 10.08
N ARG A 33 -6.18 -1.40 9.23
CA ARG A 33 -6.81 -2.37 8.33
C ARG A 33 -6.87 -3.71 9.04
N ALA A 34 -8.03 -4.35 9.00
CA ALA A 34 -8.22 -5.72 9.46
C ALA A 34 -7.77 -6.71 8.37
N CYS A 35 -6.51 -6.60 7.93
CA CYS A 35 -5.94 -7.41 6.86
C CYS A 35 -4.56 -7.90 7.31
N PRO A 36 -4.46 -9.07 7.95
CA PRO A 36 -3.19 -9.61 8.42
C PRO A 36 -2.25 -9.99 7.28
N GLU A 37 -2.79 -10.26 6.07
CA GLU A 37 -2.00 -10.66 4.92
C GLU A 37 -1.25 -9.49 4.26
N LEU A 38 -1.60 -8.25 4.58
CA LEU A 38 -0.93 -7.05 4.08
C LEU A 38 -0.85 -5.97 5.16
N ASN A 39 0.35 -5.75 5.67
CA ASN A 39 0.58 -4.73 6.69
C ASN A 39 0.28 -3.30 6.17
N ASP A 40 0.00 -2.39 7.10
CA ASP A 40 -0.42 -1.02 6.79
C ASP A 40 0.65 -0.21 6.05
N VAL A 41 1.94 -0.42 6.38
CA VAL A 41 3.06 0.27 5.72
C VAL A 41 3.17 -0.12 4.24
N ASN A 42 3.16 -1.42 3.96
CA ASN A 42 3.21 -1.97 2.61
C ASN A 42 1.99 -1.54 1.81
N PHE A 43 0.81 -1.49 2.44
CA PHE A 43 -0.39 -0.97 1.79
C PHE A 43 -0.24 0.49 1.35
N ILE A 44 0.27 1.36 2.22
CA ILE A 44 0.50 2.78 1.90
C ILE A 44 1.55 2.89 0.79
N ARG A 45 2.66 2.16 0.92
CA ARG A 45 3.75 2.17 -0.07
C ARG A 45 3.25 1.74 -1.45
N LEU A 46 2.54 0.62 -1.54
CA LEU A 46 1.94 0.14 -2.80
C LEU A 46 0.93 1.15 -3.36
N GLY A 47 0.18 1.84 -2.50
CA GLY A 47 -0.70 2.94 -2.88
C GLY A 47 0.04 4.10 -3.55
N ILE A 48 1.15 4.55 -2.95
CA ILE A 48 1.99 5.62 -3.50
C ILE A 48 2.60 5.19 -4.83
N LEU A 49 3.24 4.02 -4.88
CA LEU A 49 3.85 3.47 -6.09
C LEU A 49 2.83 3.35 -7.23
N ARG A 50 1.60 2.93 -6.94
CA ARG A 50 0.52 2.92 -7.91
C ARG A 50 0.17 4.32 -8.41
N CYS A 51 0.09 5.32 -7.53
CA CYS A 51 -0.28 6.69 -7.91
C CYS A 51 0.79 7.41 -8.75
N ILE A 52 2.07 7.06 -8.58
CA ILE A 52 3.19 7.71 -9.29
C ILE A 52 3.66 6.91 -10.51
N SER A 53 3.16 5.70 -10.71
CA SER A 53 3.49 4.88 -11.87
C SER A 53 2.63 5.26 -13.07
N THR A 54 3.16 5.02 -14.27
CA THR A 54 2.47 5.27 -15.55
C THR A 54 1.52 4.13 -15.95
N VAL A 55 1.07 3.33 -14.99
CA VAL A 55 0.25 2.14 -15.25
C VAL A 55 -1.22 2.53 -15.48
N ASP A 56 -1.78 2.12 -16.61
CA ASP A 56 -3.11 2.54 -17.05
C ASP A 56 -4.27 1.96 -16.22
N SER A 57 -4.00 0.90 -15.45
CA SER A 57 -5.04 0.25 -14.66
C SER A 57 -4.48 -0.44 -13.43
N GLY A 58 -5.38 -0.77 -12.50
CA GLY A 58 -5.03 -1.62 -11.36
C GLY A 58 -4.44 -2.96 -11.80
N ARG A 59 -4.90 -3.54 -12.93
CA ARG A 59 -4.38 -4.79 -13.48
C ARG A 59 -3.00 -4.63 -14.12
N HIS A 60 -2.75 -3.50 -14.78
CA HIS A 60 -1.42 -3.19 -15.31
C HIS A 60 -0.43 -3.07 -14.14
N PHE A 61 -0.80 -2.37 -13.06
CA PHE A 61 -0.01 -2.32 -11.83
C PHE A 61 0.27 -3.71 -11.23
N LEU A 62 -0.66 -4.67 -11.32
CA LEU A 62 -0.46 -6.05 -10.84
C LEU A 62 0.75 -6.70 -11.49
N GLN A 63 0.82 -6.61 -12.82
CA GLN A 63 1.85 -7.27 -13.62
C GLN A 63 3.20 -6.59 -13.43
N THR A 64 3.20 -5.26 -13.39
CA THR A 64 4.43 -4.48 -13.22
C THR A 64 5.01 -4.59 -11.80
N ALA A 65 4.18 -4.70 -10.75
CA ALA A 65 4.66 -4.77 -9.37
C ALA A 65 5.36 -6.11 -9.03
N GLU A 66 4.86 -7.21 -9.58
CA GLU A 66 5.47 -8.54 -9.45
C GLU A 66 6.83 -8.58 -10.17
N GLU A 67 6.93 -7.93 -11.34
CA GLU A 67 8.15 -7.86 -12.16
C GLU A 67 9.21 -6.87 -11.64
N ILE A 68 8.81 -5.72 -11.06
CA ILE A 68 9.74 -4.65 -10.66
C ILE A 68 10.20 -4.74 -9.21
N HIS A 69 9.34 -5.18 -8.28
CA HIS A 69 9.63 -5.12 -6.85
C HIS A 69 9.99 -6.48 -6.24
N ASN A 70 9.90 -7.57 -7.02
CA ASN A 70 10.19 -8.94 -6.57
C ASN A 70 9.41 -9.34 -5.31
N GLU A 71 8.23 -8.74 -5.12
CA GLU A 71 7.42 -8.94 -3.93
C GLU A 71 6.28 -9.91 -4.21
N SER A 72 6.39 -11.12 -3.66
CA SER A 72 5.36 -12.17 -3.73
C SER A 72 4.20 -11.92 -2.75
N TYR A 73 3.70 -10.69 -2.66
CA TYR A 73 2.40 -10.51 -2.02
C TYR A 73 1.34 -10.94 -3.04
N PRO A 74 0.42 -11.87 -2.72
CA PRO A 74 -0.67 -12.19 -3.62
C PRO A 74 -1.44 -10.88 -3.85
N LEU A 75 -1.30 -10.22 -5.00
CA LEU A 75 -1.88 -8.88 -5.17
C LEU A 75 -3.42 -8.89 -5.18
N SER A 76 -4.03 -10.08 -5.32
CA SER A 76 -5.45 -10.28 -4.97
C SER A 76 -5.74 -9.81 -3.54
N THR A 77 -4.82 -10.03 -2.61
CA THR A 77 -4.81 -9.46 -1.26
C THR A 77 -4.87 -7.96 -1.35
N TYR A 78 -3.93 -7.25 -1.99
CA TYR A 78 -3.92 -5.78 -2.09
C TYR A 78 -5.27 -5.19 -2.58
N PHE A 79 -5.86 -5.72 -3.65
CA PHE A 79 -7.15 -5.22 -4.14
C PHE A 79 -8.34 -5.61 -3.25
N LYS A 80 -8.34 -6.81 -2.64
CA LYS A 80 -9.32 -7.17 -1.59
C LYS A 80 -9.18 -6.23 -0.38
N SER A 81 -7.95 -5.84 -0.08
CA SER A 81 -7.54 -4.96 0.99
C SER A 81 -8.07 -3.52 0.83
N LEU A 82 -8.33 -3.09 -0.42
CA LEU A 82 -8.97 -1.80 -0.74
C LEU A 82 -10.46 -1.75 -0.37
N LYS A 83 -11.10 -2.90 -0.08
CA LYS A 83 -12.49 -2.94 0.37
C LYS A 83 -12.56 -2.37 1.79
N SER A 84 -12.90 -1.10 1.89
CA SER A 84 -13.21 -0.44 3.16
C SER A 84 -14.69 -0.63 3.49
N PRO A 85 -15.08 -0.82 4.76
CA PRO A 85 -16.48 -0.74 5.18
C PRO A 85 -17.17 0.56 4.74
N ARG A 86 -16.41 1.66 4.55
CA ARG A 86 -16.93 2.93 4.03
C ARG A 86 -17.36 2.85 2.56
N ARG A 87 -16.77 1.95 1.77
CA ARG A 87 -17.12 1.69 0.36
C ARG A 87 -18.24 0.65 0.19
N ASN A 88 -18.46 -0.21 1.20
CA ASN A 88 -19.56 -1.18 1.20
C ASN A 88 -20.92 -0.58 1.62
N ARG A 89 -21.06 0.75 1.76
CA ARG A 89 -22.35 1.40 2.07
C ARG A 89 -23.24 1.66 0.84
N SER A 90 -22.92 1.09 -0.30
CA SER A 90 -23.74 1.19 -1.51
C SER A 90 -23.86 -0.18 -2.17
N ASP A 91 -24.74 -1.03 -1.63
CA ASP A 91 -25.81 -1.75 -2.34
C ASP A 91 -26.36 -2.87 -1.41
N PRO A 92 -27.60 -2.76 -0.90
CA PRO A 92 -28.23 -3.87 -0.17
C PRO A 92 -28.63 -5.07 -1.06
N TYR A 93 -28.33 -5.05 -2.36
CA TYR A 93 -28.65 -6.11 -3.32
C TYR A 93 -27.49 -6.53 -4.25
N GLY A 94 -26.23 -6.26 -3.89
CA GLY A 94 -25.04 -6.63 -4.69
C GLY A 94 -24.21 -7.78 -4.13
#